data_AF-A6KU98-F1
#
_entry.id   AF-A6KU98-F1
#
_cell.length_a   1.000
_cell.length_b   1.000
_cell.length_c   1.000
_cell.angle_alpha   90.00
_cell.angle_beta   90.00
_cell.angle_gamma   90.00
#
_symmetry.space_group_name_H-M   'P 1'
#
loop_
_entity.id
_entity.type
_entity.pdbx_description
1 polymer ?
#
loop_
_entity_poly.entity_id
_entity_poly.type
_entity_poly.pdbx_seq_one_letter_code
_entity_poly.pdbx_strand_id
1 'polypeptide(L)'
;MFVRAQFDYDPQKDDLIPCKEAGLAFSTGDVIQVINKDDGNWWQGRVQGNARGSAGLLPSPELQEWRAASAAQVAPAEAPSCSPFGKKKKCKDKYLAKHSAIFDRLDVVSYEEVVRLPAFKRKTLVLIGASGVGRSHIKNALLAQNPERFAYPAPHTTRPPRKGEADGAEYHFVSAEEMARGIAANEFLEFGSFRGDMFGTRLDAVRRIHECGQVAVLDIEPQVGGGR
;
A
#
# COMPACT_ATOMS: atom_id res chain seq x y z
N MET A 1 12.38 -2.73 13.85
CA MET A 1 11.65 -2.74 12.54
C MET A 1 10.33 -3.47 12.73
N PHE A 2 9.43 -3.42 11.75
CA PHE A 2 8.21 -4.24 11.75
C PHE A 2 8.25 -5.18 10.54
N VAL A 3 7.85 -6.43 10.76
CA VAL A 3 7.76 -7.43 9.70
C VAL A 3 6.39 -8.11 9.73
N ARG A 4 5.90 -8.55 8.58
CA ARG A 4 4.73 -9.40 8.45
C ARG A 4 5.20 -10.85 8.28
N ALA A 5 4.68 -11.76 9.11
CA ALA A 5 4.98 -13.18 9.00
C ALA A 5 4.32 -13.79 7.76
N GLN A 6 5.05 -14.63 7.04
CA GLN A 6 4.57 -15.33 5.84
C GLN A 6 4.40 -16.85 6.07
N PHE A 7 4.45 -17.27 7.33
CA PHE A 7 4.25 -18.65 7.77
C PHE A 7 3.74 -18.67 9.21
N ASP A 8 3.22 -19.83 9.62
CA ASP A 8 2.77 -20.08 10.99
C ASP A 8 3.90 -20.65 11.84
N TYR A 9 4.01 -20.19 13.09
CA TYR A 9 5.03 -20.66 14.01
C TYR A 9 4.44 -21.01 15.37
N ASP A 10 4.68 -22.27 15.78
CA ASP A 10 4.30 -22.82 17.08
C ASP A 10 5.57 -23.26 17.83
N PRO A 11 6.02 -22.50 18.83
CA PRO A 11 7.20 -22.82 19.63
C PRO A 11 7.11 -24.17 20.35
N GLN A 12 5.90 -24.66 20.66
CA GLN A 12 5.74 -25.93 21.38
C GLN A 12 6.14 -27.13 20.52
N LYS A 13 6.01 -26.99 19.20
CA LYS A 13 6.38 -28.00 18.20
C LYS A 13 7.82 -27.88 17.72
N ASP A 14 8.56 -26.90 18.22
CA ASP A 14 9.92 -26.61 17.77
C ASP A 14 10.96 -27.23 18.72
N ASP A 15 11.74 -28.17 18.23
CA ASP A 15 12.80 -28.82 19.01
C ASP A 15 14.13 -28.05 18.96
N LEU A 16 14.23 -27.00 18.12
CA LEU A 16 15.44 -26.19 17.98
C LEU A 16 15.41 -24.94 18.89
N ILE A 17 14.24 -24.59 19.44
CA ILE A 17 14.11 -23.42 20.30
C ILE A 17 14.86 -23.62 21.63
N PRO A 18 15.63 -22.62 22.10
CA PRO A 18 16.36 -22.73 23.36
C PRO A 18 15.45 -22.96 24.58
N CYS A 19 14.26 -22.34 24.58
CA CYS A 19 13.26 -22.43 25.65
C CYS A 19 11.87 -22.25 25.03
N LYS A 20 11.01 -23.26 25.14
CA LYS A 20 9.67 -23.28 24.50
C LYS A 20 8.75 -22.22 25.09
N GLU A 21 8.91 -21.93 26.37
CA GLU A 21 8.14 -20.93 27.13
C GLU A 21 8.51 -19.50 26.71
N ALA A 22 9.74 -19.29 26.23
CA ALA A 22 10.20 -18.01 25.72
C ALA A 22 9.84 -17.79 24.24
N GLY A 23 9.20 -18.77 23.58
CA GLY A 23 8.85 -18.68 22.17
C GLY A 23 7.66 -17.76 21.89
N LEU A 24 7.76 -16.99 20.82
CA LEU A 24 6.69 -16.16 20.32
C LEU A 24 5.87 -16.95 19.29
N ALA A 25 4.68 -17.42 19.66
CA ALA A 25 3.75 -18.00 18.68
C ALA A 25 3.14 -16.90 17.80
N PHE A 26 2.99 -17.18 16.51
CA PHE A 26 2.34 -16.29 15.53
C PHE A 26 1.78 -17.06 14.34
N SER A 27 0.88 -16.42 13.60
CA SER A 27 0.29 -16.92 12.37
C SER A 27 0.67 -16.06 11.16
N THR A 28 0.51 -16.63 9.98
CA THR A 28 0.69 -15.94 8.70
C THR A 28 -0.17 -14.67 8.65
N GLY A 29 0.45 -13.54 8.32
CA GLY A 29 -0.17 -12.23 8.29
C GLY A 29 0.01 -11.40 9.58
N ASP A 30 0.44 -12.01 10.69
CA ASP A 30 0.74 -11.25 11.91
C ASP A 30 1.87 -10.26 11.68
N VAL A 31 1.72 -9.05 12.23
CA VAL A 31 2.75 -8.03 12.21
C VAL A 31 3.56 -8.13 13.50
N ILE A 32 4.86 -8.37 13.37
CA ILE A 32 5.81 -8.54 14.47
C ILE A 32 6.73 -7.33 14.53
N GLN A 33 6.80 -6.71 15.71
CA GLN A 33 7.83 -5.73 16.01
C GLN A 33 9.11 -6.48 16.41
N VAL A 34 10.13 -6.42 15.55
CA VAL A 34 11.46 -6.98 15.86
C VAL A 34 12.21 -5.99 16.74
N ILE A 35 12.61 -6.47 17.93
CA ILE A 35 13.27 -5.72 19.01
C ILE A 35 14.79 -5.94 18.95
N ASN A 36 15.25 -7.18 18.86
CA ASN A 36 16.66 -7.56 18.79
C ASN A 36 16.86 -8.65 17.71
N LYS A 37 17.93 -8.52 16.92
CA LYS A 37 18.34 -9.44 15.84
C LYS A 37 19.83 -9.83 15.90
N ASP A 38 20.46 -9.69 17.05
CA ASP A 38 21.90 -9.91 17.25
C ASP A 38 22.26 -11.39 17.12
N ASP A 39 21.33 -12.31 17.46
CA ASP A 39 21.49 -13.74 17.23
C ASP A 39 21.06 -14.10 15.79
N GLY A 40 21.91 -14.83 15.09
CA GLY A 40 21.69 -15.21 13.69
C GLY A 40 20.61 -16.26 13.45
N ASN A 41 20.08 -16.90 14.50
CA ASN A 41 19.03 -17.93 14.42
C ASN A 41 17.74 -17.52 15.14
N TRP A 42 17.84 -16.70 16.20
CA TRP A 42 16.71 -16.39 17.09
C TRP A 42 16.56 -14.89 17.30
N TRP A 43 15.57 -14.31 16.66
CA TRP A 43 15.24 -12.90 16.88
C TRP A 43 14.29 -12.75 18.08
N GLN A 44 14.32 -11.57 18.70
CA GLN A 44 13.37 -11.19 19.73
C GLN A 44 12.36 -10.21 19.17
N GLY A 45 11.08 -10.48 19.41
CA GLY A 45 10.02 -9.63 18.92
C GLY A 45 8.73 -9.78 19.69
N ARG A 46 7.72 -9.03 19.26
CA ARG A 46 6.36 -9.09 19.81
C ARG A 46 5.33 -8.90 18.71
N VAL A 47 4.22 -9.63 18.77
CA VAL A 47 3.10 -9.45 17.83
C VAL A 47 2.36 -8.14 18.15
N GLN A 48 2.09 -7.34 17.12
CA GLN A 48 1.34 -6.09 17.21
C GLN A 48 -0.14 -6.37 17.48
N GLY A 49 -0.80 -5.55 18.31
CA GLY A 49 -2.20 -5.72 18.68
C GLY A 49 -2.43 -6.55 19.95
N ASN A 50 -1.43 -7.32 20.39
CA ASN A 50 -1.46 -7.96 21.70
C ASN A 50 -0.84 -7.05 22.77
N ALA A 51 -1.69 -6.25 23.43
CA ALA A 51 -1.26 -5.26 24.42
C ALA A 51 -0.61 -5.88 25.69
N ARG A 52 -0.83 -7.18 25.95
CA ARG A 52 -0.27 -7.92 27.10
C ARG A 52 0.86 -8.89 26.72
N GLY A 53 1.21 -9.00 25.44
CA GLY A 53 2.26 -9.90 24.99
C GLY A 53 3.65 -9.43 25.43
N SER A 54 4.35 -10.25 26.20
CA SER A 54 5.79 -10.11 26.43
C SER A 54 6.57 -10.35 25.14
N ALA A 55 7.79 -9.81 25.06
CA ALA A 55 8.70 -10.19 23.99
C ALA A 55 8.99 -11.69 24.05
N GLY A 56 9.14 -12.32 22.88
CA GLY A 56 9.48 -13.73 22.75
C GLY A 56 10.41 -13.98 21.57
N LEU A 57 10.89 -15.22 21.49
CA LEU A 57 11.80 -15.68 20.46
C LEU A 57 11.04 -16.14 19.21
N LEU A 58 11.49 -15.66 18.06
CA LEU A 58 11.03 -16.08 16.74
C LEU A 58 12.24 -16.53 15.91
N PRO A 59 12.08 -17.49 14.99
CA PRO A 59 13.17 -17.90 14.12
C PRO A 59 13.60 -16.74 13.20
N SER A 60 14.90 -16.60 12.96
CA SER A 60 15.42 -15.67 11.96
C SER A 60 15.03 -16.12 10.53
N PRO A 61 15.09 -15.23 9.53
CA PRO A 61 14.97 -15.60 8.12
C PRO A 61 15.89 -16.78 7.76
N GLU A 62 17.15 -16.73 8.20
CA GLU A 62 18.15 -17.75 7.89
C GLU A 62 17.76 -19.12 8.49
N LEU A 63 17.26 -19.14 9.73
CA LEU A 63 16.79 -20.37 10.36
C LEU A 63 15.55 -20.93 9.67
N GLN A 64 14.63 -20.06 9.23
CA GLN A 64 13.40 -20.46 8.56
C GLN A 64 13.66 -20.98 7.15
N GLU A 65 14.53 -20.32 6.38
CA GLU A 65 14.98 -20.78 5.07
C GLU A 65 15.67 -22.14 5.17
N TRP A 66 16.53 -22.33 6.17
CA TRP A 66 17.17 -23.61 6.44
C TRP A 66 16.14 -24.72 6.73
N ARG A 67 15.07 -24.43 7.47
CA ARG A 67 13.97 -25.39 7.72
C ARG A 67 13.24 -25.76 6.44
N ALA A 68 12.87 -24.77 5.63
CA ALA A 68 12.16 -24.99 4.37
C ALA A 68 13.00 -25.84 3.39
N ALA A 69 14.29 -25.50 3.24
CA ALA A 69 15.21 -26.24 2.40
C ALA A 69 15.47 -27.68 2.92
N SER A 70 15.54 -27.87 4.23
CA SER A 70 15.71 -29.19 4.84
C SER A 70 14.46 -30.06 4.69
N ALA A 71 13.26 -29.48 4.84
CA ALA A 71 12.01 -30.19 4.61
C ALA A 71 11.85 -30.62 3.14
N ALA A 72 12.24 -29.76 2.19
CA ALA A 72 12.22 -30.07 0.76
C ALA A 72 13.14 -31.23 0.38
N GLN A 73 14.26 -31.43 1.10
CA GLN A 73 15.18 -32.57 0.88
C GLN A 73 14.64 -33.90 1.44
N VAL A 74 13.70 -33.85 2.39
CA VAL A 74 13.09 -35.05 3.03
C VAL A 74 11.79 -35.45 2.33
N ALA A 75 11.24 -34.60 1.44
CA ALA A 75 10.13 -34.97 0.58
C ALA A 75 10.52 -36.17 -0.31
N PRO A 76 9.71 -37.24 -0.38
CA PRO A 76 10.09 -38.44 -1.11
C PRO A 76 10.15 -38.15 -2.61
N ALA A 77 11.37 -38.12 -3.16
CA ALA A 77 11.54 -38.38 -4.58
C ALA A 77 11.09 -39.82 -4.84
N GLU A 78 10.06 -40.00 -5.67
CA GLU A 78 9.70 -41.33 -6.16
C GLU A 78 10.91 -41.97 -6.86
N ALA A 79 11.43 -43.07 -6.30
CA ALA A 79 11.77 -44.36 -6.91
C ALA A 79 12.88 -45.10 -6.11
N PRO A 80 13.13 -46.41 -6.34
CA PRO A 80 12.90 -47.46 -5.35
C PRO A 80 14.21 -48.06 -4.78
N SER A 81 14.05 -49.02 -3.87
CA SER A 81 15.03 -50.05 -3.47
C SER A 81 15.75 -49.86 -2.12
N CYS A 82 15.15 -50.52 -1.12
CA CYS A 82 15.71 -51.33 -0.03
C CYS A 82 17.16 -51.12 0.45
N SER A 83 17.32 -50.85 1.75
CA SER A 83 18.21 -51.61 2.66
C SER A 83 17.87 -51.31 4.13
N PRO A 84 17.68 -52.32 5.01
CA PRO A 84 17.32 -52.11 6.40
C PRO A 84 18.59 -52.09 7.25
N PHE A 85 19.14 -50.91 7.58
CA PHE A 85 19.98 -50.64 8.76
C PHE A 85 20.67 -49.27 8.54
N GLY A 86 20.07 -48.21 9.09
CA GLY A 86 20.63 -46.86 9.04
C GLY A 86 20.45 -46.16 10.38
N LYS A 87 21.53 -46.10 11.18
CA LYS A 87 21.58 -45.31 12.42
C LYS A 87 21.28 -43.84 12.10
N LYS A 88 20.36 -43.20 12.84
CA LYS A 88 20.06 -41.76 12.74
C LYS A 88 21.34 -40.94 12.95
N LYS A 89 21.95 -40.47 11.86
CA LYS A 89 23.10 -39.58 11.90
C LYS A 89 22.59 -38.16 12.11
N LYS A 90 22.95 -37.53 13.23
CA LYS A 90 22.71 -36.09 13.43
C LYS A 90 23.41 -35.33 12.31
N CYS A 91 22.63 -34.68 11.44
CA CYS A 91 23.17 -33.84 10.38
C CYS A 91 23.83 -32.61 11.01
N LYS A 92 25.16 -32.61 11.03
CA LYS A 92 26.01 -31.56 11.60
C LYS A 92 26.55 -30.61 10.52
N ASP A 93 26.07 -30.75 9.28
CA ASP A 93 26.60 -30.03 8.13
C ASP A 93 25.61 -28.96 7.68
N LYS A 94 25.58 -27.84 8.43
CA LYS A 94 24.63 -26.74 8.23
C LYS A 94 24.97 -25.85 7.02
N TYR A 95 26.17 -25.93 6.45
CA TYR A 95 26.64 -25.06 5.36
C TYR A 95 27.58 -25.79 4.40
N LEU A 96 27.05 -26.72 3.60
CA LEU A 96 27.76 -27.26 2.45
C LEU A 96 27.36 -26.44 1.21
N ALA A 97 28.34 -25.87 0.50
CA ALA A 97 28.14 -25.09 -0.74
C ALA A 97 27.31 -25.84 -1.81
N LYS A 98 27.24 -27.18 -1.72
CA LYS A 98 26.38 -28.02 -2.56
C LYS A 98 24.88 -27.73 -2.42
N HIS A 99 24.44 -27.11 -1.33
CA HIS A 99 23.04 -26.77 -1.10
C HIS A 99 22.65 -25.36 -1.57
N SER A 100 23.61 -24.50 -1.97
CA SER A 100 23.35 -23.11 -2.43
C SER A 100 22.30 -23.04 -3.54
N ALA A 101 22.38 -23.93 -4.51
CA ALA A 101 21.46 -23.95 -5.66
C ALA A 101 20.02 -24.35 -5.29
N ILE A 102 19.78 -24.92 -4.11
CA ILE A 102 18.43 -25.22 -3.59
C ILE A 102 17.87 -23.97 -2.89
N PHE A 103 18.71 -23.24 -2.14
CA PHE A 103 18.33 -21.98 -1.51
C PHE A 103 17.98 -20.91 -2.56
N ASP A 104 18.73 -20.81 -3.65
CA ASP A 104 18.47 -19.86 -4.74
C ASP A 104 17.17 -20.15 -5.54
N ARG A 105 16.63 -21.36 -5.46
CA ARG A 105 15.43 -21.80 -6.20
C ARG A 105 14.14 -21.72 -5.41
N LEU A 106 14.25 -21.77 -4.08
CA LEU A 106 13.09 -21.69 -3.21
C LEU A 106 12.91 -20.22 -2.85
N ASP A 107 11.90 -19.58 -3.45
CA ASP A 107 11.44 -18.25 -3.06
C ASP A 107 10.76 -18.34 -1.67
N VAL A 108 11.55 -18.64 -0.63
CA VAL A 108 11.07 -18.81 0.74
C VAL A 108 10.89 -17.43 1.35
N VAL A 109 9.72 -16.85 1.16
CA VAL A 109 9.38 -15.62 1.86
C VAL A 109 9.11 -15.97 3.33
N SER A 110 10.05 -15.66 4.22
CA SER A 110 9.91 -15.87 5.66
C SER A 110 9.18 -14.68 6.32
N TYR A 111 9.65 -13.48 6.02
CA TYR A 111 9.15 -12.23 6.56
C TYR A 111 9.16 -11.13 5.50
N GLU A 112 8.18 -10.23 5.56
CA GLU A 112 8.12 -9.04 4.72
C GLU A 112 8.24 -7.79 5.58
N GLU A 113 9.17 -6.90 5.29
CA GLU A 113 9.29 -5.64 6.05
C GLU A 113 8.08 -4.73 5.77
N VAL A 114 7.47 -4.22 6.85
CA VAL A 114 6.26 -3.39 6.77
C VAL A 114 6.42 -2.10 7.56
N VAL A 115 5.70 -1.06 7.14
CA VAL A 115 5.61 0.22 7.85
C VAL A 115 4.14 0.56 8.06
N ARG A 116 3.78 0.96 9.29
CA ARG A 116 2.44 1.47 9.58
C ARG A 116 2.28 2.87 9.00
N LEU A 117 1.57 2.98 7.89
CA LEU A 117 1.12 4.26 7.39
C LEU A 117 -0.08 4.76 8.22
N PRO A 118 -0.24 6.08 8.42
CA PRO A 118 -1.50 6.61 8.92
C PRO A 118 -2.64 6.12 8.03
N ALA A 119 -3.83 5.95 8.61
CA ALA A 119 -5.01 5.54 7.85
C ALA A 119 -5.11 6.40 6.59
N PHE A 120 -5.13 5.75 5.42
CA PHE A 120 -5.09 6.42 4.13
C PHE A 120 -6.32 7.32 3.99
N LYS A 121 -6.17 8.59 4.36
CA LYS A 121 -7.18 9.62 4.15
C LYS A 121 -7.13 9.98 2.67
N ARG A 122 -8.06 9.42 1.90
CA ARG A 122 -8.30 9.82 0.52
C ARG A 122 -8.65 11.30 0.51
N LYS A 123 -7.73 12.15 0.07
CA LYS A 123 -7.92 13.60 0.01
C LYS A 123 -8.70 14.03 -1.23
N THR A 124 -8.73 13.20 -2.26
CA THR A 124 -9.37 13.49 -3.54
C THR A 124 -10.14 12.27 -4.07
N LEU A 125 -11.33 12.50 -4.60
CA LEU A 125 -12.14 11.56 -5.34
C LEU A 125 -12.26 12.06 -6.79
N VAL A 126 -11.79 11.28 -7.76
CA VAL A 126 -11.90 11.63 -9.18
C VAL A 126 -12.97 10.78 -9.84
N LEU A 127 -13.96 11.42 -10.44
CA LEU A 127 -15.04 10.79 -11.19
C LEU A 127 -14.65 10.73 -12.67
N ILE A 128 -14.38 9.52 -13.16
CA ILE A 128 -13.99 9.26 -14.55
C ILE A 128 -15.08 8.42 -15.21
N GLY A 129 -15.43 8.76 -16.44
CA GLY A 129 -16.45 8.06 -17.21
C GLY A 129 -16.77 8.79 -18.51
N ALA A 130 -17.47 8.11 -19.42
CA ALA A 130 -17.91 8.71 -20.67
C ALA A 130 -18.82 9.92 -20.43
N SER A 131 -18.96 10.79 -21.44
CA SER A 131 -19.90 11.90 -21.37
C SER A 131 -21.34 11.38 -21.19
N GLY A 132 -22.13 12.04 -20.33
CA GLY A 132 -23.53 11.67 -20.09
C GLY A 132 -23.79 10.54 -19.08
N VAL A 133 -22.77 9.86 -18.52
CA VAL A 133 -22.98 8.75 -17.55
C VAL A 133 -23.42 9.19 -16.14
N GLY A 134 -23.69 10.48 -15.93
CA GLY A 134 -24.19 11.00 -14.65
C GLY A 134 -23.12 11.39 -13.63
N ARG A 135 -21.86 11.60 -14.03
CA ARG A 135 -20.77 12.05 -13.12
C ARG A 135 -21.12 13.31 -12.34
N SER A 136 -21.64 14.33 -13.01
CA SER A 136 -22.06 15.57 -12.36
C SER A 136 -23.24 15.37 -11.40
N HIS A 137 -24.12 14.39 -11.68
CA HIS A 137 -25.20 14.03 -10.76
C HIS A 137 -24.65 13.39 -9.48
N ILE A 138 -23.71 12.44 -9.61
CA ILE A 138 -23.02 11.82 -8.46
C ILE A 138 -22.27 12.88 -7.65
N LYS A 139 -21.53 13.78 -8.31
CA LYS A 139 -20.85 14.91 -7.67
C LYS A 139 -21.83 15.73 -6.83
N ASN A 140 -22.93 16.19 -7.43
CA ASN A 140 -23.91 17.04 -6.75
C ASN A 140 -24.60 16.30 -5.59
N ALA A 141 -24.88 15.01 -5.75
CA ALA A 141 -25.43 14.18 -4.68
C ALA A 141 -24.47 14.05 -3.49
N LEU A 142 -23.17 13.84 -3.73
CA LEU A 142 -22.16 13.76 -2.68
C LEU A 142 -22.04 15.07 -1.89
N LEU A 143 -22.01 16.20 -2.60
CA LEU A 143 -21.91 17.54 -1.99
C LEU A 143 -23.15 17.87 -1.17
N ALA A 144 -24.35 17.48 -1.65
CA ALA A 144 -25.61 17.76 -0.95
C ALA A 144 -25.81 16.86 0.27
N GLN A 145 -25.42 15.59 0.21
CA GLN A 145 -25.62 14.63 1.30
C GLN A 145 -24.59 14.75 2.42
N ASN A 146 -23.36 15.18 2.09
CA ASN A 146 -22.26 15.28 3.06
C ASN A 146 -21.40 16.55 2.82
N PRO A 147 -21.98 17.75 2.98
CA PRO A 147 -21.26 19.02 2.76
C PRO A 147 -20.05 19.20 3.68
N GLU A 148 -20.05 18.57 4.86
CA GLU A 148 -18.95 18.59 5.82
C GLU A 148 -17.78 17.69 5.40
N ARG A 149 -17.99 16.75 4.46
CA ARG A 149 -16.97 15.79 4.02
C ARG A 149 -16.47 16.05 2.61
N PHE A 150 -17.31 16.55 1.71
CA PHE A 150 -16.96 16.73 0.31
C PHE A 150 -17.04 18.20 -0.09
N ALA A 151 -16.10 18.63 -0.92
CA ALA A 151 -16.13 19.93 -1.56
C ALA A 151 -15.72 19.81 -3.03
N TYR A 152 -16.22 20.72 -3.85
CA TYR A 152 -15.87 20.81 -5.26
C TYR A 152 -15.03 22.07 -5.49
N PRO A 153 -13.84 21.96 -6.09
CA PRO A 153 -13.04 23.13 -6.43
C PRO A 153 -13.68 23.86 -7.60
N ALA A 154 -14.17 25.08 -7.37
CA ALA A 154 -14.76 25.91 -8.41
C ALA A 154 -13.71 26.19 -9.53
N PRO A 155 -13.98 25.80 -10.78
CA PRO A 155 -13.06 26.06 -11.89
C PRO A 155 -13.02 27.55 -12.23
N HIS A 156 -11.91 27.98 -12.82
CA HIS A 156 -11.75 29.32 -13.36
C HIS A 156 -12.19 29.34 -14.82
N THR A 157 -12.76 30.45 -15.26
CA THR A 157 -13.17 30.63 -16.65
C THR A 157 -12.92 32.06 -17.14
N THR A 158 -12.61 32.20 -18.42
CA THR A 158 -12.54 33.50 -19.11
C THR A 158 -13.89 33.97 -19.65
N ARG A 159 -14.91 33.12 -19.56
CA ARG A 159 -16.28 33.44 -19.95
C ARG A 159 -16.80 34.58 -19.08
N PRO A 160 -17.53 35.57 -19.61
CA PRO A 160 -18.18 36.58 -18.77
C PRO A 160 -19.29 35.95 -17.89
N PRO A 161 -19.49 36.46 -16.66
CA PRO A 161 -20.56 36.00 -15.78
C PRO A 161 -21.93 36.26 -16.40
N ARG A 162 -22.83 35.27 -16.33
CA ARG A 162 -24.23 35.42 -16.74
C ARG A 162 -25.05 36.08 -15.64
N LYS A 163 -26.24 36.57 -16.01
CA LYS A 163 -27.19 37.14 -15.05
C LYS A 163 -27.55 36.11 -13.97
N GLY A 164 -27.19 36.40 -12.73
CA GLY A 164 -27.44 35.52 -11.57
C GLY A 164 -26.25 34.64 -11.17
N GLU A 165 -25.16 34.62 -11.94
CA GLU A 165 -23.91 33.98 -11.51
C GLU A 165 -23.12 34.94 -10.61
N ALA A 166 -22.57 34.41 -9.52
CA ALA A 166 -21.68 35.14 -8.62
C ALA A 166 -20.26 34.57 -8.72
N ASP A 167 -19.26 35.45 -8.64
CA ASP A 167 -17.86 35.03 -8.64
C ASP A 167 -17.53 34.18 -7.41
N GLY A 168 -16.83 33.06 -7.62
CA GLY A 168 -16.46 32.10 -6.60
C GLY A 168 -17.57 31.17 -6.12
N ALA A 169 -18.78 31.24 -6.70
CA ALA A 169 -19.85 30.28 -6.42
C ALA A 169 -19.69 29.00 -7.25
N GLU A 170 -19.94 29.09 -8.56
CA GLU A 170 -19.79 27.95 -9.50
C GLU A 170 -18.51 28.07 -10.33
N TYR A 171 -18.09 29.31 -10.63
CA TYR A 171 -16.88 29.62 -11.37
C TYR A 171 -16.14 30.80 -10.74
N HIS A 172 -14.83 30.83 -10.93
CA HIS A 172 -14.03 32.04 -10.78
C HIS A 172 -13.86 32.72 -12.14
N PHE A 173 -14.38 33.93 -12.29
CA PHE A 173 -14.33 34.67 -13.56
C PHE A 173 -13.04 35.48 -13.63
N VAL A 174 -12.14 35.09 -14.54
CA VAL A 174 -10.81 35.70 -14.68
C VAL A 174 -10.58 36.23 -16.09
N SER A 175 -9.61 37.12 -16.25
CA SER A 175 -9.23 37.60 -17.58
C SER A 175 -8.47 36.51 -18.36
N ALA A 176 -8.51 36.59 -19.69
CA ALA A 176 -7.72 35.69 -20.55
C ALA A 176 -6.21 35.81 -20.28
N GLU A 177 -5.73 37.00 -19.93
CA GLU A 177 -4.33 37.22 -19.56
C GLU A 177 -3.97 36.51 -18.25
N GLU A 178 -4.82 36.60 -17.22
CA GLU A 178 -4.61 35.91 -15.96
C GLU A 178 -4.65 34.39 -16.13
N MET A 179 -5.60 33.89 -16.93
CA MET A 179 -5.69 32.47 -17.28
C MET A 179 -4.41 31.99 -17.97
N ALA A 180 -3.94 32.71 -18.99
CA ALA A 180 -2.72 32.38 -19.72
C ALA A 180 -1.49 32.39 -18.82
N ARG A 181 -1.40 33.37 -17.90
CA ARG A 181 -0.31 33.47 -16.92
C ARG A 181 -0.28 32.27 -15.98
N GLY A 182 -1.43 31.89 -15.42
CA GLY A 182 -1.50 30.72 -14.51
C GLY A 182 -1.23 29.40 -15.23
N ILE A 183 -1.65 29.27 -16.50
CA ILE A 183 -1.29 28.11 -17.33
C ILE A 183 0.23 28.04 -17.55
N ALA A 184 0.86 29.16 -17.93
CA ALA A 184 2.31 29.23 -18.13
C ALA A 184 3.10 28.96 -16.84
N ALA A 185 2.53 29.28 -15.68
CA ALA A 185 3.10 29.02 -14.36
C ALA A 185 2.81 27.61 -13.82
N ASN A 186 2.16 26.72 -14.59
CA ASN A 186 1.76 25.36 -14.17
C ASN A 186 0.87 25.34 -12.91
N GLU A 187 -0.02 26.32 -12.77
CA GLU A 187 -0.92 26.45 -11.60
C GLU A 187 -2.23 25.67 -11.76
N PHE A 188 -2.52 25.17 -12.97
CA PHE A 188 -3.75 24.44 -13.29
C PHE A 188 -3.53 22.93 -13.26
N LEU A 189 -4.44 22.22 -12.59
CA LEU A 189 -4.53 20.76 -12.64
C LEU A 189 -4.97 20.28 -14.02
N GLU A 190 -5.95 20.98 -14.57
CA GLU A 190 -6.49 20.77 -15.91
C GLU A 190 -6.91 22.12 -16.50
N PHE A 191 -6.84 22.24 -17.81
CA PHE A 191 -7.39 23.36 -18.54
C PHE A 191 -7.81 22.94 -19.95
N GLY A 192 -8.74 23.69 -20.52
CA GLY A 192 -9.26 23.45 -21.86
C GLY A 192 -10.05 24.64 -22.37
N SER A 193 -10.45 24.58 -23.64
CA SER A 193 -11.27 25.62 -24.27
C SER A 193 -12.63 25.05 -24.67
N PHE A 194 -13.69 25.78 -24.41
CA PHE A 194 -15.04 25.45 -24.84
C PHE A 194 -15.74 26.68 -25.38
N ARG A 195 -16.21 26.61 -26.63
CA ARG A 195 -16.91 27.71 -27.33
C ARG A 195 -16.15 29.05 -27.34
N GLY A 196 -14.82 29.00 -27.38
CA GLY A 196 -13.95 30.19 -27.40
C GLY A 196 -13.55 30.71 -26.02
N ASP A 197 -14.16 30.22 -24.95
CA ASP A 197 -13.78 30.53 -23.57
C ASP A 197 -12.84 29.46 -23.01
N MET A 198 -11.91 29.86 -22.15
CA MET A 198 -11.03 28.93 -21.43
C MET A 198 -11.65 28.55 -20.09
N PHE A 199 -11.40 27.31 -19.67
CA PHE A 199 -11.80 26.76 -18.38
C PHE A 199 -10.62 26.01 -17.78
N GLY A 200 -10.53 25.99 -16.45
CA GLY A 200 -9.53 25.15 -15.78
C GLY A 200 -9.66 25.13 -14.27
N THR A 201 -9.20 24.04 -13.66
CA THR A 201 -9.23 23.85 -12.21
C THR A 201 -7.83 24.15 -11.65
N ARG A 202 -7.67 25.18 -10.82
CA ARG A 202 -6.38 25.49 -10.21
C ARG A 202 -5.99 24.48 -9.12
N LEU A 203 -4.70 24.21 -8.98
CA LEU A 203 -4.15 23.32 -7.96
C LEU A 203 -4.37 23.85 -6.54
N ASP A 204 -4.36 25.18 -6.36
CA ASP A 204 -4.58 25.83 -5.07
C ASP A 204 -6.01 25.62 -4.53
N ALA A 205 -7.03 25.57 -5.41
CA ALA A 205 -8.41 25.28 -5.04
C ALA A 205 -8.53 23.86 -4.45
N VAL A 206 -7.83 22.89 -5.04
CA VAL A 206 -7.77 21.51 -4.53
C VAL A 206 -7.04 21.47 -3.19
N ARG A 207 -5.91 22.16 -3.06
CA ARG A 207 -5.11 22.20 -1.81
C ARG A 207 -5.90 22.81 -0.66
N ARG A 208 -6.63 23.90 -0.89
CA ARG A 208 -7.49 24.53 0.12
C ARG A 208 -8.53 23.56 0.68
N ILE A 209 -9.17 22.76 -0.17
CA ILE A 209 -10.13 21.73 0.27
C ILE A 209 -9.44 20.70 1.19
N HIS A 210 -8.21 20.28 0.84
CA HIS A 210 -7.45 19.33 1.65
C HIS A 210 -7.06 19.92 3.02
N GLU A 211 -6.71 21.20 3.07
CA GLU A 211 -6.38 21.93 4.30
C GLU A 211 -7.60 22.07 5.22
N CYS A 212 -8.79 22.23 4.64
CA CYS A 212 -10.07 22.17 5.36
C CYS A 212 -10.43 20.76 5.87
N GLY A 213 -9.64 19.73 5.56
CA GLY A 213 -9.88 18.35 5.99
C GLY A 213 -10.99 17.63 5.22
N GLN A 214 -11.49 18.23 4.13
CA GLN A 214 -12.51 17.66 3.25
C GLN A 214 -11.88 16.87 2.10
N VAL A 215 -12.70 16.08 1.43
CA VAL A 215 -12.35 15.33 0.21
C VAL A 215 -12.73 16.19 -1.00
N ALA A 216 -11.74 16.53 -1.81
CA ALA A 216 -11.97 17.22 -3.09
C ALA A 216 -12.61 16.25 -4.09
N VAL A 217 -13.78 16.57 -4.61
CA VAL A 217 -14.44 15.81 -5.68
C VAL A 217 -14.08 16.45 -7.01
N LEU A 218 -13.52 15.69 -7.94
CA LEU A 218 -13.14 16.16 -9.27
C LEU A 218 -13.97 15.44 -10.33
N ASP A 219 -14.55 16.20 -11.26
CA ASP A 219 -15.32 15.69 -12.40
C ASP A 219 -14.55 16.05 -13.68
N ILE A 220 -13.48 15.29 -13.94
CA ILE A 220 -12.54 15.54 -15.04
C ILE A 220 -13.00 14.75 -16.25
N GLU A 221 -13.27 15.42 -17.37
CA GLU A 221 -13.48 14.73 -18.64
C GLU A 221 -12.12 14.35 -19.25
N PRO A 222 -11.86 13.05 -19.51
CA PRO A 222 -10.61 12.66 -20.15
C PRO A 222 -10.52 13.35 -21.50
N GLN A 223 -9.47 14.16 -21.69
CA GLN A 223 -9.19 14.81 -22.96
C GLN A 223 -8.91 13.70 -23.99
N VAL A 224 -9.91 13.39 -24.82
CA VAL A 224 -9.69 12.57 -25.99
C VAL A 224 -8.84 13.44 -26.91
N GLY A 225 -7.56 13.09 -27.03
CA GLY A 225 -6.63 13.80 -27.91
C GLY A 225 -7.28 13.95 -29.28
N GLY A 226 -7.59 15.19 -29.65
CA GLY A 226 -8.01 15.54 -31.00
C GLY A 226 -6.85 15.26 -31.95
N GLY A 227 -6.75 14.02 -32.40
CA GLY A 227 -5.97 13.66 -33.56
C GLY A 227 -6.50 14.45 -34.74
N ARG A 228 -5.58 15.15 -35.42
CA ARG A 228 -5.79 15.69 -36.76
C ARG A 228 -6.19 14.58 -37.72
#